data_AF-A0A9E3C4T3-F1
#
_entry.id   AF-A0A9E3C4T3-F1
#
_cell.length_a   1.000
_cell.length_b   1.000
_cell.length_c   1.000
_cell.angle_alpha   90.00
_cell.angle_beta   90.00
_cell.angle_gamma   90.00
#
_symmetry.space_group_name_H-M   'P 1'
#
loop_
_entity.id
_entity.type
_entity.pdbx_description
1 polymer ?
#
loop_
_entity_poly.entity_id
_entity_poly.type
_entity_poly.pdbx_seq_one_letter_code
_entity_poly.pdbx_strand_id
1 'polypeptide(L)'
;MTPLLSRLSSASVLLAAAVAFATVPPAPKLPPVTWAKDIAPIINQSCAECHHPGGPGPFPLLTYADARRRARQIAQVTGSRFMPPWLPEPGSGPFVHARRLPRSP
;
A
#
# COMPACT_ATOMS: atom_id res chain seq x y z
N MET A 1 30.24 47.18 -64.19
CA MET A 1 29.02 46.36 -64.07
C MET A 1 29.36 45.08 -63.31
N THR A 2 29.07 45.04 -62.01
CA THR A 2 28.72 43.86 -61.17
C THR A 2 28.50 44.38 -59.74
N PRO A 3 27.34 44.13 -59.11
CA PRO A 3 26.91 44.90 -57.94
C PRO A 3 27.35 44.32 -56.60
N LEU A 4 27.59 45.26 -55.70
CA LEU A 4 27.44 45.25 -54.26
C LEU A 4 26.27 44.35 -53.77
N LEU A 5 26.55 43.33 -52.95
CA LEU A 5 25.52 42.68 -52.13
C LEU A 5 26.04 42.47 -50.71
N SER A 6 25.60 43.40 -49.88
CA SER A 6 25.66 43.46 -48.42
C SER A 6 25.08 42.19 -47.80
N ARG A 7 25.88 41.45 -47.02
CA ARG A 7 25.36 40.42 -46.12
C ARG A 7 24.95 41.09 -44.82
N LEU A 8 23.67 41.44 -44.73
CA LEU A 8 23.07 41.97 -43.50
C LEU A 8 23.17 40.95 -42.36
N SER A 9 23.61 41.45 -41.21
CA SER A 9 23.61 40.82 -39.89
C SER A 9 22.19 40.40 -39.48
N SER A 10 21.99 39.11 -39.23
CA SER A 10 20.77 38.56 -38.65
C SER A 10 21.11 37.48 -37.64
N ALA A 11 21.36 37.85 -36.39
CA ALA A 11 21.39 36.90 -35.29
C ALA A 11 21.07 37.56 -33.94
N SER A 12 20.03 38.40 -33.91
CA SER A 12 19.46 38.96 -32.67
C SER A 12 18.04 38.42 -32.46
N VAL A 13 17.87 37.10 -32.37
CA VAL A 13 16.61 36.51 -31.88
C VAL A 13 16.92 35.17 -31.19
N LEU A 14 17.33 35.20 -29.92
CA LEU A 14 17.10 34.07 -29.01
C LEU A 14 16.46 34.61 -27.75
N LEU A 15 15.15 34.77 -27.92
CA LEU A 15 14.13 35.13 -26.96
C LEU A 15 14.12 34.11 -25.80
N ALA A 16 14.29 34.63 -24.59
CA ALA A 16 13.93 34.08 -23.29
C ALA A 16 13.27 32.68 -23.28
N ALA A 17 14.05 31.64 -23.01
CA ALA A 17 13.51 30.36 -22.53
C ALA A 17 13.07 30.55 -21.08
N ALA A 18 11.79 30.88 -20.91
CA ALA A 18 11.14 31.00 -19.61
C ALA A 18 11.27 29.69 -18.83
N VAL A 19 11.92 29.76 -17.68
CA VAL A 19 12.03 28.71 -16.69
C VAL A 19 10.67 28.55 -16.01
N ALA A 20 9.77 27.77 -16.63
CA ALA A 20 8.52 27.35 -16.02
C ALA A 20 8.80 26.12 -15.14
N PHE A 21 9.31 26.33 -13.93
CA PHE A 21 9.26 25.30 -12.89
C PHE A 21 7.80 25.11 -12.50
N ALA A 22 7.19 24.02 -12.97
CA ALA A 22 5.88 23.60 -12.52
C ALA A 22 5.91 23.36 -11.00
N THR A 23 5.15 24.14 -10.25
CA THR A 23 4.94 23.93 -8.82
C THR A 23 4.01 22.72 -8.64
N VAL A 24 4.59 21.53 -8.43
CA VAL A 24 3.80 20.36 -8.04
C VAL A 24 3.23 20.62 -6.64
N PRO A 25 1.89 20.64 -6.46
CA PRO A 25 1.31 20.82 -5.14
C PRO A 25 1.70 19.63 -4.25
N PRO A 26 1.97 19.87 -2.95
CA PRO A 26 2.30 18.79 -2.04
C PRO A 26 1.15 17.81 -1.95
N ALA A 27 1.46 16.51 -1.98
CA ALA A 27 0.46 15.47 -1.81
C ALA A 27 -0.27 15.68 -0.47
N PRO A 28 -1.60 15.47 -0.42
CA PRO A 28 -2.35 15.58 0.82
C PRO A 28 -1.79 14.58 1.84
N LYS A 29 -1.50 15.06 3.06
CA LYS A 29 -1.15 14.19 4.18
C LYS A 29 -2.38 13.38 4.56
N LEU A 30 -2.27 12.05 4.46
CA LEU A 30 -3.25 11.16 5.05
C LEU A 30 -3.26 11.36 6.58
N PRO A 31 -4.44 11.27 7.22
CA PRO A 31 -4.51 11.31 8.67
C PRO A 31 -3.66 10.19 9.28
N PRO A 32 -3.06 10.40 10.46
CA PRO A 32 -2.28 9.36 11.12
C PRO A 32 -3.12 8.10 11.38
N VAL A 33 -2.58 6.94 11.01
CA VAL A 33 -3.16 5.64 11.34
C VAL A 33 -2.81 5.30 12.80
N THR A 34 -3.81 4.91 13.58
CA THR A 34 -3.65 4.59 15.00
C THR A 34 -4.15 3.18 15.30
N TRP A 35 -3.56 2.56 16.32
CA TRP A 35 -3.96 1.22 16.75
C TRP A 35 -5.45 1.14 17.09
N ALA A 36 -5.92 1.99 18.00
CA ALA A 36 -7.26 1.88 18.56
C ALA A 36 -8.36 2.15 17.52
N LYS A 37 -8.17 3.15 16.65
CA LYS A 37 -9.17 3.53 15.66
C LYS A 37 -9.16 2.64 14.43
N ASP A 38 -7.99 2.30 13.91
CA ASP A 38 -7.87 1.78 12.54
C ASP A 38 -7.47 0.31 12.50
N ILE A 39 -6.62 -0.16 13.43
CA ILE A 39 -6.04 -1.51 13.36
C ILE A 39 -6.78 -2.51 14.25
N ALA A 40 -7.08 -2.14 15.49
CA ALA A 40 -7.73 -3.01 16.46
C ALA A 40 -9.09 -3.55 15.96
N PRO A 41 -9.96 -2.75 15.30
CA PRO A 41 -11.21 -3.27 14.75
C PRO A 41 -10.99 -4.34 13.68
N ILE A 42 -9.99 -4.19 12.81
CA ILE A 42 -9.66 -5.17 11.76
C ILE A 42 -9.19 -6.49 12.39
N ILE A 43 -8.29 -6.39 13.37
CA ILE A 43 -7.79 -7.56 14.11
C ILE A 43 -8.94 -8.27 14.83
N ASN A 44 -9.82 -7.52 15.50
CA ASN A 44 -10.95 -8.09 16.22
C ASN A 44 -11.94 -8.82 15.28
N GLN A 45 -12.19 -8.28 14.10
CA GLN A 45 -13.12 -8.87 13.15
C GLN A 45 -12.54 -10.11 12.42
N SER A 46 -11.26 -10.07 12.09
CA SER A 46 -10.67 -11.02 11.13
C SER A 46 -9.69 -12.01 11.74
N CYS A 47 -9.07 -11.68 12.87
CA CYS A 47 -7.96 -12.45 13.44
C CYS A 47 -8.25 -12.95 14.85
N ALA A 48 -8.95 -12.16 15.66
CA ALA A 48 -9.11 -12.40 17.08
C ALA A 48 -9.87 -13.69 17.42
N GLU A 49 -10.75 -14.18 16.54
CA GLU A 49 -11.46 -15.45 16.76
C GLU A 49 -10.49 -16.65 16.86
N CYS A 50 -9.39 -16.65 16.12
CA CYS A 50 -8.37 -17.70 16.24
C CYS A 50 -7.22 -17.28 17.15
N HIS A 51 -6.80 -16.02 17.07
CA HIS A 51 -5.63 -15.47 17.76
C HIS A 51 -5.99 -14.76 19.08
N HIS A 52 -6.76 -15.44 19.93
CA HIS A 52 -6.98 -15.07 21.32
C HIS A 52 -6.30 -16.09 22.26
N PRO A 53 -6.05 -15.75 23.54
CA PRO A 53 -5.57 -16.72 24.51
C PRO A 53 -6.50 -17.95 24.60
N GLY A 54 -5.94 -19.14 24.46
CA GLY A 54 -6.70 -20.41 24.44
C GLY A 54 -7.40 -20.73 23.13
N GLY A 55 -7.28 -19.87 22.11
CA GLY A 55 -7.80 -20.13 20.77
C GLY A 55 -6.91 -21.08 19.94
N PRO A 56 -7.36 -21.49 18.75
CA PRO A 56 -6.62 -22.40 17.87
C PRO A 56 -5.39 -21.75 17.20
N GLY A 57 -5.26 -20.43 17.24
CA GLY A 57 -4.11 -19.71 16.72
C GLY A 57 -2.88 -19.88 17.63
N PRO A 58 -1.66 -19.98 17.06
CA PRO A 58 -0.45 -20.27 17.85
C PRO A 58 0.02 -19.13 18.76
N PHE A 59 -0.60 -17.95 18.67
CA PHE A 59 -0.26 -16.76 19.47
C PHE A 59 -1.42 -15.77 19.53
N PRO A 60 -1.49 -14.90 20.57
CA PRO A 60 -2.49 -13.85 20.66
C PRO A 60 -2.17 -12.66 19.73
N LEU A 61 -3.20 -11.92 19.32
CA LEU A 61 -3.10 -10.66 18.57
C LEU A 61 -3.93 -9.50 19.18
N LEU A 62 -4.53 -9.70 20.35
CA LEU A 62 -5.53 -8.77 20.92
C LEU A 62 -4.94 -7.42 21.37
N THR A 63 -3.63 -7.34 21.59
CA THR A 63 -2.96 -6.11 22.03
C THR A 63 -2.09 -5.51 20.94
N TYR A 64 -1.88 -4.19 21.03
CA TYR A 64 -0.93 -3.50 20.15
C TYR A 64 0.46 -4.13 20.21
N ALA A 65 0.93 -4.51 21.40
CA ALA A 65 2.25 -5.09 21.58
C ALA A 65 2.39 -6.43 20.84
N ASP A 66 1.35 -7.28 20.90
CA ASP A 66 1.31 -8.56 20.20
C ASP A 66 1.31 -8.39 18.68
N ALA A 67 0.41 -7.55 18.18
CA ALA A 67 0.31 -7.28 16.75
C ALA A 67 1.57 -6.60 16.20
N ARG A 68 2.13 -5.61 16.92
CA ARG A 68 3.36 -4.90 16.52
C ARG A 68 4.54 -5.85 16.39
N ARG A 69 4.72 -6.78 17.34
CA ARG A 69 5.79 -7.79 17.29
C ARG A 69 5.72 -8.65 16.01
N ARG A 70 4.54 -8.78 15.41
CA ARG A 70 4.26 -9.64 14.25
C ARG A 70 3.90 -8.87 12.99
N ALA A 71 3.97 -7.54 12.99
CA ALA A 71 3.44 -6.72 11.91
C ALA A 71 3.98 -7.11 10.52
N ARG A 72 5.29 -7.41 10.41
CA ARG A 72 5.91 -7.88 9.17
C ARG A 72 5.36 -9.25 8.73
N GLN A 73 5.22 -10.18 9.67
CA GLN A 73 4.64 -11.49 9.39
C GLN A 73 3.18 -11.36 8.95
N ILE A 74 2.38 -10.57 9.67
CA ILE A 74 0.97 -10.30 9.32
C ILE A 74 0.89 -9.76 7.89
N ALA A 75 1.68 -8.75 7.54
CA ALA A 75 1.69 -8.18 6.19
C ALA A 75 2.09 -9.20 5.12
N GLN A 76 3.10 -10.04 5.40
CA GLN A 76 3.55 -11.08 4.47
C GLN A 76 2.45 -12.11 4.23
N VAL A 77 1.87 -12.68 5.29
CA VAL A 77 0.94 -13.79 5.19
C VAL A 77 -0.43 -13.34 4.64
N THR A 78 -0.89 -12.13 4.96
CA THR A 78 -2.10 -11.58 4.35
C THR A 78 -1.88 -11.25 2.88
N GLY A 79 -0.69 -10.73 2.52
CA GLY A 79 -0.29 -10.48 1.14
C GLY A 79 -0.23 -11.76 0.30
N SER A 80 0.31 -12.85 0.86
CA SER A 80 0.38 -14.16 0.21
C SER A 80 -0.89 -15.00 0.37
N ARG A 81 -1.92 -14.47 1.05
CA ARG A 81 -3.18 -15.17 1.37
C ARG A 81 -3.01 -16.50 2.10
N PHE A 82 -1.98 -16.57 2.93
CA PHE A 82 -1.61 -17.75 3.71
C PHE A 82 -1.94 -17.50 5.19
N MET A 83 -2.45 -18.50 5.90
CA MET A 83 -2.65 -18.43 7.36
C MET A 83 -2.41 -19.79 8.01
N PRO A 84 -1.17 -20.16 8.34
CA PRO A 84 -0.87 -21.46 8.93
C PRO A 84 -1.16 -21.52 10.44
N PRO A 85 -1.76 -22.61 10.96
CA PRO A 85 -2.42 -23.70 10.21
C PRO A 85 -3.79 -23.25 9.70
N TRP A 86 -4.04 -23.36 8.38
CA TRP A 86 -5.36 -23.08 7.82
C TRP A 86 -6.14 -24.39 7.76
N LEU A 87 -7.16 -24.52 8.61
CA LEU A 87 -7.97 -25.75 8.69
C LEU A 87 -8.80 -26.01 7.42
N PRO A 88 -9.42 -25.00 6.77
CA PRO A 88 -10.15 -25.17 5.51
C PRO A 88 -9.24 -24.95 4.29
N GLU A 89 -8.41 -25.94 3.95
CA GLU A 89 -7.67 -25.96 2.67
C GLU A 89 -8.65 -26.18 1.50
N PRO A 90 -8.46 -25.52 0.34
CA PRO A 90 -9.19 -25.87 -0.87
C PRO A 90 -8.94 -27.34 -1.25
N GLY A 91 -9.99 -28.13 -1.44
CA GLY A 91 -9.86 -29.51 -1.95
C GLY A 91 -10.91 -30.49 -1.41
N SER A 92 -11.46 -30.23 -0.23
CA SER A 92 -12.46 -31.09 0.44
C SER A 92 -13.91 -30.62 0.27
N GLY A 93 -14.20 -29.82 -0.75
CA GLY A 93 -15.52 -29.23 -1.02
C GLY A 93 -15.73 -27.82 -0.43
N PRO A 94 -16.90 -27.21 -0.65
CA PRO A 94 -17.20 -25.87 -0.17
C PRO A 94 -17.49 -25.87 1.34
N PHE A 95 -16.72 -25.08 2.10
CA PHE A 95 -17.01 -24.82 3.51
C PHE A 95 -17.99 -23.66 3.65
N VAL A 96 -19.08 -23.87 4.39
CA VAL A 96 -20.01 -22.79 4.78
C VAL A 96 -19.28 -21.85 5.75
N HIS A 97 -19.36 -20.53 5.51
CA HIS A 97 -18.68 -19.49 6.31
C HIS A 97 -17.14 -19.59 6.37
N ALA A 98 -16.49 -20.18 5.36
CA ALA A 98 -15.03 -20.27 5.32
C ALA A 98 -14.37 -18.87 5.39
N ARG A 99 -13.67 -18.56 6.48
CA ARG A 99 -12.91 -17.30 6.66
C ARG A 99 -11.57 -17.28 5.92
N ARG A 100 -11.56 -17.75 4.67
CA ARG A 100 -10.34 -17.73 3.84
C ARG A 100 -10.04 -16.31 3.39
N LEU A 101 -8.77 -16.02 3.12
CA LEU A 101 -8.39 -14.80 2.39
C LEU A 101 -8.76 -15.02 0.90
N PRO A 102 -9.85 -14.43 0.37
CA PRO A 102 -10.29 -14.67 -1.00
C PRO A 102 -9.21 -14.18 -1.97
N ARG A 103 -9.08 -14.75 -3.19
CA ARG A 103 -8.30 -14.10 -4.25
C ARG A 103 -8.97 -12.76 -4.59
N SER A 104 -8.18 -11.72 -4.83
CA SER A 104 -8.70 -10.47 -5.36
C SER A 104 -9.26 -10.76 -6.76
N PRO A 105 -10.31 -10.06 -7.21
CA PRO A 105 -10.70 -10.10 -8.62
C PRO A 105 -9.52 -9.71 -9.52
#